data_AF-C1B5I6-F1
#
_entry.id   AF-C1B5I6-F1
#
_cell.length_a   1.000
_cell.length_b   1.000
_cell.length_c   1.000
_cell.angle_alpha   90.00
_cell.angle_beta   90.00
_cell.angle_gamma   90.00
#
_symmetry.space_group_name_H-M   'P 1'
#
loop_
_entity.id
_entity.type
_entity.pdbx_description
1 polymer ?
#
loop_
_entity_poly.entity_id
_entity_poly.type
_entity_poly.pdbx_seq_one_letter_code
_entity_poly.pdbx_strand_id
1 'polypeptide(L)'
;MSTIRKSVLRRGARVAGLGAAAAVVLGLMSTGAANADTFVPLPGGEKVVNAGGVTAKIARNAESALVSPSLAANGAGRVAWVSGDVFAELGGEIPEEGATLTTGYIVGCQADITGLEGGLSADLGPDSLGLGGSLSIPISAGEVKFAKVKSKTDLKPGVSAIQYRDQQIELQGCGGYAQARAYTVLEIPGNHYVKATLYGQPFSIG
;
A
#
# COMPACT_ATOMS: atom_id res chain seq x y z
N MET A 1 17.00 -41.56 -65.66
CA MET A 1 16.33 -40.43 -64.97
C MET A 1 15.83 -40.86 -63.59
N SER A 2 16.59 -40.72 -62.49
CA SER A 2 16.04 -40.98 -61.14
C SER A 2 16.83 -40.38 -59.95
N THR A 3 17.92 -39.63 -60.18
CA THR A 3 18.78 -39.17 -59.06
C THR A 3 18.40 -37.80 -58.51
N ILE A 4 17.65 -36.99 -59.26
CA ILE A 4 17.34 -35.58 -58.91
C ILE A 4 16.20 -35.49 -57.87
N ARG A 5 15.26 -36.46 -57.83
CA ARG A 5 14.09 -36.39 -56.93
C ARG A 5 14.42 -36.64 -55.45
N LYS A 6 15.52 -37.34 -55.14
CA LYS A 6 15.90 -37.68 -53.75
C LYS A 6 16.55 -36.51 -52.99
N SER A 7 17.16 -35.53 -53.68
CA SER A 7 17.82 -34.40 -53.01
C SER A 7 16.81 -33.31 -52.58
N VAL A 8 15.75 -33.10 -53.36
CA VAL A 8 14.70 -32.12 -53.08
C VAL A 8 13.91 -32.50 -51.82
N LEU A 9 13.60 -33.78 -51.65
CA LEU A 9 12.88 -34.29 -50.48
C LEU A 9 13.69 -34.16 -49.17
N ARG A 10 15.02 -34.34 -49.23
CA ARG A 10 15.92 -34.18 -48.08
C ARG A 10 16.15 -32.72 -47.69
N ARG A 11 16.02 -31.78 -48.64
CA ARG A 11 16.12 -30.33 -48.36
C ARG A 11 14.81 -29.77 -47.78
N GLY A 12 13.65 -30.24 -48.24
CA GLY A 12 12.35 -29.84 -47.68
C GLY A 12 12.16 -30.23 -46.20
N ALA A 13 12.61 -31.42 -45.80
CA ALA A 13 12.52 -31.87 -44.41
C ALA A 13 13.38 -31.05 -43.43
N ARG A 14 14.52 -30.49 -43.89
CA ARG A 14 15.40 -29.65 -43.04
C ARG A 14 14.85 -28.24 -42.83
N VAL A 15 14.10 -27.70 -43.80
CA VAL A 15 13.46 -26.37 -43.70
C VAL A 15 12.23 -26.43 -42.78
N ALA A 16 11.48 -27.53 -42.78
CA ALA A 16 10.34 -27.72 -41.89
C ALA A 16 10.74 -27.84 -40.40
N GLY A 17 11.87 -28.50 -40.10
CA GLY A 17 12.35 -28.65 -38.72
C GLY A 17 12.82 -27.35 -38.05
N LEU A 18 13.39 -26.41 -38.83
CA LEU A 18 13.80 -25.09 -38.34
C LEU A 18 12.62 -24.14 -38.10
N GLY A 19 11.55 -24.25 -38.90
CA GLY A 19 10.33 -23.45 -38.72
C GLY A 19 9.52 -23.84 -37.48
N ALA A 20 9.45 -25.14 -37.16
CA ALA A 20 8.76 -25.63 -35.97
C ALA A 20 9.48 -25.23 -34.66
N ALA A 21 10.81 -25.24 -34.63
CA ALA A 21 11.56 -24.81 -33.45
C ALA A 21 11.42 -23.30 -33.17
N ALA A 22 11.37 -22.46 -34.21
CA ALA A 22 11.17 -21.02 -34.05
C ALA A 22 9.78 -20.65 -33.49
N ALA A 23 8.73 -21.39 -33.86
CA ALA A 23 7.38 -21.17 -33.36
C ALA A 23 7.23 -21.57 -31.88
N VAL A 24 7.92 -22.61 -31.42
CA VAL A 24 7.92 -23.02 -30.01
C VAL A 24 8.66 -22.00 -29.13
N VAL A 25 9.73 -21.39 -29.62
CA VAL A 25 10.46 -20.34 -28.88
C VAL A 25 9.63 -19.05 -28.76
N LEU A 26 8.86 -18.68 -29.78
CA LEU A 26 7.95 -17.53 -29.71
C LEU A 26 6.70 -17.80 -28.86
N GLY A 27 6.21 -19.04 -28.81
CA GLY A 27 5.08 -19.43 -27.95
C GLY A 27 5.41 -19.51 -26.46
N LEU A 28 6.66 -19.80 -26.10
CA LEU A 28 7.11 -19.84 -24.70
C LEU A 28 7.50 -18.48 -24.11
N MET A 29 7.52 -17.42 -24.93
CA MET A 29 7.76 -16.03 -24.47
C MET A 29 6.46 -15.29 -24.12
N SER A 30 5.31 -16.00 -24.05
CA SER A 30 4.13 -15.50 -23.37
C SER A 30 4.31 -15.62 -21.86
N THR A 31 5.34 -14.97 -21.32
CA THR A 31 5.34 -14.57 -19.91
C THR A 31 4.18 -13.59 -19.78
N GLY A 32 2.99 -14.09 -19.43
CA GLY A 32 1.89 -13.23 -19.00
C GLY A 32 2.46 -12.25 -17.98
N ALA A 33 2.08 -10.97 -18.07
CA ALA A 33 2.60 -9.92 -17.20
C ALA A 33 2.61 -10.44 -15.76
N ALA A 34 3.80 -10.74 -15.24
CA ALA A 34 3.93 -11.12 -13.85
C ALA A 34 3.45 -9.90 -13.08
N ASN A 35 2.31 -10.04 -12.40
CA ASN A 35 1.81 -9.05 -11.46
C ASN A 35 2.75 -9.11 -10.26
N ALA A 36 3.95 -8.55 -10.44
CA ALA A 36 4.99 -8.50 -9.45
C ALA A 36 4.74 -7.30 -8.55
N ASP A 37 5.18 -7.43 -7.31
CA ASP A 37 5.11 -6.34 -6.36
C ASP A 37 5.88 -5.12 -6.87
N THR A 38 5.27 -3.95 -6.78
CA THR A 38 5.90 -2.68 -7.15
C THR A 38 6.39 -1.98 -5.89
N PHE A 39 7.71 -1.86 -5.74
CA PHE A 39 8.31 -1.11 -4.65
C PHE A 39 8.28 0.41 -4.93
N VAL A 40 7.78 1.15 -3.94
CA VAL A 40 7.68 2.61 -3.95
C VAL A 40 8.48 3.17 -2.77
N PRO A 41 9.68 3.74 -3.00
CA PRO A 41 10.40 4.46 -1.96
C PRO A 41 9.70 5.78 -1.64
N LEU A 42 9.52 6.09 -0.37
CA LEU A 42 8.91 7.35 0.08
C LEU A 42 9.93 8.19 0.84
N PRO A 43 9.98 9.52 0.61
CA PRO A 43 11.03 10.37 1.15
C PRO A 43 10.90 10.64 2.66
N GLY A 44 9.82 10.18 3.29
CA GLY A 44 9.51 10.51 4.68
C GLY A 44 9.18 11.99 4.87
N GLY A 45 9.53 12.53 6.02
CA GLY A 45 9.40 13.96 6.31
C GLY A 45 9.51 14.29 7.79
N GLU A 46 9.60 15.58 8.11
CA GLU A 46 9.62 16.05 9.49
C GLU A 46 8.80 17.34 9.67
N LYS A 47 8.36 17.57 10.91
CA LYS A 47 7.64 18.77 11.31
C LYS A 47 7.98 19.10 12.76
N VAL A 48 8.44 20.33 12.97
CA VAL A 48 8.67 20.89 14.31
C VAL A 48 7.54 21.85 14.63
N VAL A 49 7.02 21.76 15.86
CA VAL A 49 5.96 22.62 16.39
C VAL A 49 6.42 23.17 17.74
N ASN A 50 6.32 24.48 17.88
CA ASN A 50 6.57 25.19 19.12
C ASN A 50 5.30 25.97 19.48
N ALA A 51 4.65 25.59 20.58
CA ALA A 51 3.41 26.22 21.03
C ALA A 51 3.24 26.04 22.54
N GLY A 52 2.84 27.11 23.25
CA GLY A 52 2.45 27.03 24.66
C GLY A 52 3.53 26.49 25.61
N GLY A 53 4.81 26.77 25.36
CA GLY A 53 5.92 26.24 26.18
C GLY A 53 6.34 24.81 25.84
N VAL A 54 5.68 24.18 24.88
CA VAL A 54 5.99 22.84 24.37
C VAL A 54 6.76 22.93 23.07
N THR A 55 7.81 22.13 22.95
CA THR A 55 8.54 21.87 21.71
C THR A 55 8.31 20.41 21.32
N ALA A 56 7.79 20.20 20.12
CA ALA A 56 7.51 18.87 19.61
C ALA A 56 8.06 18.72 18.19
N LYS A 57 8.77 17.62 17.93
CA LYS A 57 9.20 17.23 16.59
C LYS A 57 8.59 15.89 16.22
N ILE A 58 7.94 15.83 15.07
CA ILE A 58 7.49 14.59 14.45
C ILE A 58 8.40 14.33 13.26
N ALA A 59 8.93 13.12 13.13
CA ALA A 59 9.66 12.70 11.95
C ALA A 59 9.18 11.33 11.47
N ARG A 60 9.26 11.08 10.17
CA ARG A 60 9.05 9.78 9.56
C ARG A 60 10.20 9.47 8.62
N ASN A 61 10.84 8.32 8.83
CA ASN A 61 12.00 7.85 8.09
C ASN A 61 11.76 6.42 7.58
N ALA A 62 12.63 5.98 6.67
CA ALA A 62 12.62 4.62 6.10
C ALA A 62 11.22 4.19 5.61
N GLU A 63 10.48 5.15 5.03
CA GLU A 63 9.13 4.90 4.56
C GLU A 63 9.16 4.24 3.17
N SER A 64 8.41 3.16 3.02
CA SER A 64 8.24 2.50 1.74
C SER A 64 6.88 1.83 1.63
N ALA A 65 6.39 1.71 0.41
CA ALA A 65 5.23 0.89 0.09
C ALA A 65 5.61 -0.18 -0.93
N LEU A 66 5.13 -1.40 -0.73
CA LEU A 66 5.21 -2.49 -1.69
C LEU A 66 3.80 -2.75 -2.19
N VAL A 67 3.48 -2.31 -3.39
CA VAL A 67 2.15 -2.49 -3.99
C VAL A 67 2.07 -3.89 -4.54
N SER A 68 1.13 -4.68 -4.02
CA SER A 68 0.95 -6.08 -4.37
C SER A 68 -0.39 -6.32 -5.04
N PRO A 69 -0.52 -7.40 -5.84
CA PRO A 69 -1.82 -7.84 -6.33
C PRO A 69 -2.74 -8.21 -5.17
N SER A 70 -4.04 -8.01 -5.34
CA SER A 70 -5.05 -8.43 -4.37
C SER A 70 -5.09 -9.95 -4.22
N LEU A 71 -5.04 -10.43 -2.98
CA LEU A 71 -5.20 -11.87 -2.67
C LEU A 71 -6.59 -12.38 -3.05
N ALA A 72 -7.61 -11.53 -2.99
CA ALA A 72 -8.97 -11.87 -3.40
C ALA A 72 -9.09 -12.10 -4.92
N ALA A 73 -8.09 -11.67 -5.71
CA ALA A 73 -8.04 -11.80 -7.17
C ALA A 73 -9.29 -11.27 -7.91
N ASN A 74 -10.09 -10.42 -7.25
CA ASN A 74 -11.15 -9.64 -7.89
C ASN A 74 -10.51 -8.39 -8.51
N GLY A 75 -10.94 -7.96 -9.70
CA GLY A 75 -10.35 -6.80 -10.39
C GLY A 75 -10.47 -5.47 -9.62
N ALA A 76 -11.21 -5.48 -8.51
CA ALA A 76 -11.48 -4.34 -7.64
C ALA A 76 -10.65 -4.33 -6.34
N GLY A 77 -9.72 -5.27 -6.17
CA GLY A 77 -8.85 -5.30 -5.01
C GLY A 77 -7.58 -4.48 -5.21
N ARG A 78 -7.14 -3.76 -4.17
CA ARG A 78 -5.84 -3.06 -4.13
C ARG A 78 -5.13 -3.41 -2.83
N VAL A 79 -3.86 -3.77 -2.91
CA VAL A 79 -3.06 -4.13 -1.74
C VAL A 79 -1.74 -3.37 -1.76
N ALA A 80 -1.35 -2.84 -0.61
CA ALA A 80 -0.02 -2.30 -0.40
C ALA A 80 0.50 -2.69 0.99
N TRP A 81 1.77 -3.09 1.07
CA TRP A 81 2.48 -3.34 2.31
C TRP A 81 3.33 -2.13 2.64
N VAL A 82 3.06 -1.48 3.77
CA VAL A 82 3.72 -0.24 4.17
C VAL A 82 4.68 -0.49 5.33
N SER A 83 5.83 0.17 5.25
CA SER A 83 6.89 0.13 6.26
C SER A 83 7.31 1.55 6.56
N GLY A 84 7.71 1.81 7.82
CA GLY A 84 8.24 3.10 8.21
C GLY A 84 8.59 3.20 9.69
N ASP A 85 9.42 4.18 10.01
CA ASP A 85 9.81 4.54 11.37
C ASP A 85 9.32 5.94 11.68
N VAL A 86 8.48 6.08 12.69
CA VAL A 86 7.91 7.36 13.12
C VAL A 86 8.49 7.73 14.48
N PHE A 87 9.01 8.94 14.58
CA PHE A 87 9.60 9.50 15.79
C PHE A 87 8.78 10.68 16.28
N ALA A 88 8.62 10.77 17.60
CA ALA A 88 8.17 11.95 18.31
C ALA A 88 9.21 12.34 19.34
N GLU A 89 9.75 13.54 19.22
CA GLU A 89 10.62 14.15 20.21
C GLU A 89 9.82 15.23 20.94
N LEU A 90 9.69 15.09 22.26
CA LEU A 90 8.91 15.98 23.10
C LEU A 90 9.83 16.70 24.08
N GLY A 91 9.68 18.01 24.19
CA GLY A 91 10.40 18.87 25.11
C GLY A 91 9.50 19.96 25.68
N GLY A 92 9.95 20.57 26.78
CA GLY A 92 9.17 21.57 27.51
C GLY A 92 8.13 20.94 28.44
N GLU A 93 7.05 21.68 28.69
CA GLU A 93 6.02 21.35 29.69
C GLU A 93 4.96 20.39 29.11
N ILE A 94 5.26 19.10 29.09
CA ILE A 94 4.28 18.05 28.75
C ILE A 94 3.48 17.68 30.02
N PRO A 95 2.14 17.65 29.99
CA PRO A 95 1.33 17.29 31.16
C PRO A 95 1.57 15.84 31.60
N GLU A 96 1.17 15.52 32.84
CA GLU A 96 1.23 14.15 33.36
C GLU A 96 0.41 13.15 32.56
N GLU A 97 -0.65 13.60 31.89
CA GLU A 97 -1.46 12.81 30.94
C GLU A 97 -0.64 12.33 29.73
N GLY A 98 0.48 12.99 29.43
CA GLY A 98 1.36 12.66 28.31
C GLY A 98 0.75 12.97 26.93
N ALA A 99 1.58 12.88 25.89
CA ALA A 99 1.14 13.10 24.52
C ALA A 99 0.71 11.79 23.83
N THR A 100 -0.09 11.92 22.77
CA THR A 100 -0.53 10.81 21.92
C THR A 100 0.03 10.96 20.51
N LEU A 101 0.79 9.97 20.06
CA LEU A 101 1.28 9.85 18.69
C LEU A 101 0.48 8.79 17.95
N THR A 102 -0.17 9.16 16.86
CA THR A 102 -0.93 8.25 15.98
C THR A 102 -0.35 8.31 14.58
N THR A 103 -0.09 7.16 13.97
CA THR A 103 0.39 7.05 12.59
C THR A 103 -0.51 6.12 11.79
N GLY A 104 -0.70 6.45 10.51
CA GLY A 104 -1.47 5.64 9.59
C GLY A 104 -1.38 6.14 8.15
N TYR A 105 -2.28 5.65 7.32
CA TYR A 105 -2.42 6.02 5.93
C TYR A 105 -3.84 6.48 5.64
N ILE A 106 -3.94 7.57 4.89
CA ILE A 106 -5.16 8.04 4.27
C ILE A 106 -5.21 7.33 2.93
N VAL A 107 -6.30 6.64 2.65
CA VAL A 107 -6.47 5.85 1.44
C VAL A 107 -7.75 6.29 0.75
N GLY A 108 -7.65 6.62 -0.53
CA GLY A 108 -8.77 7.03 -1.37
C GLY A 108 -8.90 6.12 -2.59
N CYS A 109 -10.14 5.88 -2.99
CA CYS A 109 -10.48 5.17 -4.21
C CYS A 109 -11.31 6.05 -5.15
N GLN A 110 -11.00 6.01 -6.46
CA GLN A 110 -11.68 6.80 -7.46
C GLN A 110 -13.14 6.37 -7.68
N ALA A 111 -13.40 5.07 -7.82
CA ALA A 111 -14.74 4.55 -8.06
C ALA A 111 -15.02 3.33 -7.17
N ASP A 112 -16.25 3.17 -6.74
CA ASP A 112 -16.70 1.97 -6.03
C ASP A 112 -17.44 1.08 -7.02
N ILE A 113 -16.96 -0.15 -7.15
CA ILE A 113 -17.48 -1.18 -8.04
C ILE A 113 -18.26 -2.24 -7.24
N THR A 114 -18.42 -2.09 -5.92
CA THR A 114 -19.21 -3.03 -5.09
C THR A 114 -20.67 -3.19 -5.54
N GLY A 115 -21.17 -2.33 -6.45
CA GLY A 115 -22.48 -2.45 -7.09
C GLY A 115 -22.51 -2.87 -8.57
N LEU A 116 -21.38 -3.25 -9.20
CA LEU A 116 -21.31 -3.60 -10.63
C LEU A 116 -20.93 -5.07 -10.90
N GLU A 117 -20.92 -5.93 -9.89
CA GLU A 117 -20.96 -7.37 -10.08
C GLU A 117 -22.44 -7.82 -10.12
N GLY A 118 -22.91 -8.22 -11.30
CA GLY A 118 -24.23 -8.81 -11.44
C GLY A 118 -24.31 -10.12 -10.65
N GLY A 119 -25.11 -10.13 -9.58
CA GLY A 119 -25.62 -11.36 -8.96
C GLY A 119 -25.46 -11.46 -7.44
N LEU A 120 -26.58 -11.23 -6.73
CA LEU A 120 -26.92 -11.67 -5.37
C LEU A 120 -26.11 -11.07 -4.20
N SER A 121 -26.68 -10.03 -3.56
CA SER A 121 -26.21 -9.52 -2.26
C SER A 121 -26.59 -10.46 -1.12
N ALA A 122 -25.61 -10.86 -0.32
CA ALA A 122 -25.83 -11.37 1.03
C ALA A 122 -25.16 -10.40 2.00
N ASP A 123 -25.98 -9.64 2.73
CA ASP A 123 -25.57 -8.74 3.81
C ASP A 123 -24.83 -9.48 4.92
N LEU A 124 -23.62 -9.04 5.26
CA LEU A 124 -22.94 -9.40 6.51
C LEU A 124 -22.60 -8.11 7.26
N GLY A 125 -23.19 -7.97 8.45
CA GLY A 125 -23.23 -6.73 9.24
C GLY A 125 -21.91 -6.33 9.91
N PRO A 126 -21.88 -5.15 10.55
CA PRO A 126 -20.69 -4.57 11.13
C PRO A 126 -20.54 -5.02 12.58
N ASP A 127 -19.78 -6.09 12.82
CA ASP A 127 -19.32 -6.36 14.18
C ASP A 127 -17.83 -6.76 14.23
N SER A 128 -17.12 -5.94 14.99
CA SER A 128 -15.78 -6.06 15.55
C SER A 128 -14.90 -7.29 15.22
N LEU A 129 -13.77 -7.04 14.55
CA LEU A 129 -12.55 -7.84 14.74
C LEU A 129 -11.32 -6.94 14.85
N GLY A 130 -10.86 -6.78 16.08
CA GLY A 130 -9.48 -6.42 16.39
C GLY A 130 -8.72 -7.67 16.80
N LEU A 131 -7.67 -8.03 16.05
CA LEU A 131 -6.39 -8.61 16.47
C LEU A 131 -5.70 -9.20 15.21
N GLY A 132 -4.60 -8.58 14.79
CA GLY A 132 -3.57 -9.16 13.91
C GLY A 132 -4.05 -9.95 12.68
N GLY A 133 -4.28 -9.27 11.57
CA GLY A 133 -4.56 -9.89 10.26
C GLY A 133 -5.49 -9.01 9.44
N SER A 134 -5.04 -8.62 8.23
CA SER A 134 -5.74 -7.88 7.16
C SER A 134 -6.86 -6.90 7.59
N LEU A 135 -6.56 -5.60 7.52
CA LEU A 135 -7.55 -4.54 7.69
C LEU A 135 -8.35 -4.36 6.40
N SER A 136 -9.44 -5.12 6.24
CA SER A 136 -10.39 -4.93 5.14
C SER A 136 -11.28 -3.72 5.44
N ILE A 137 -11.14 -2.63 4.67
CA ILE A 137 -11.96 -1.44 4.83
C ILE A 137 -12.88 -1.27 3.61
N PRO A 138 -14.21 -1.40 3.72
CA PRO A 138 -15.13 -1.24 2.59
C PRO A 138 -15.22 0.25 2.21
N ILE A 139 -14.72 0.70 1.06
CA ILE A 139 -14.69 2.13 0.67
C ILE A 139 -15.74 2.42 -0.41
N SER A 140 -16.63 3.40 -0.19
CA SER A 140 -17.56 3.88 -1.23
C SER A 140 -16.88 4.84 -2.24
N ALA A 141 -17.51 5.07 -3.40
CA ALA A 141 -16.90 5.87 -4.47
C ALA A 141 -16.61 7.30 -3.98
N GLY A 142 -15.37 7.76 -4.14
CA GLY A 142 -14.96 9.09 -3.68
C GLY A 142 -14.77 9.22 -2.17
N GLU A 143 -14.85 8.12 -1.41
CA GLU A 143 -14.58 8.11 0.02
C GLU A 143 -13.07 8.00 0.29
N VAL A 144 -12.65 8.65 1.36
CA VAL A 144 -11.29 8.63 1.88
C VAL A 144 -11.32 8.02 3.28
N LYS A 145 -10.60 6.93 3.49
CA LYS A 145 -10.54 6.23 4.78
C LYS A 145 -9.18 6.36 5.44
N PHE A 146 -9.20 6.44 6.76
CA PHE A 146 -8.01 6.50 7.60
C PHE A 146 -7.68 5.09 8.12
N ALA A 147 -6.72 4.45 7.47
CA ALA A 147 -6.13 3.20 7.92
C ALA A 147 -5.12 3.51 9.04
N LYS A 148 -5.56 3.41 10.30
CA LYS A 148 -4.68 3.59 11.46
C LYS A 148 -3.76 2.38 11.61
N VAL A 149 -2.44 2.62 11.57
CA VAL A 149 -1.43 1.56 11.77
C VAL A 149 -1.19 1.34 13.26
N LYS A 150 -0.86 2.41 13.99
CA LYS A 150 -0.59 2.32 15.43
C LYS A 150 -0.76 3.68 16.11
N SER A 151 -1.10 3.64 17.39
CA SER A 151 -1.05 4.78 18.30
C SER A 151 -0.24 4.43 19.54
N LYS A 152 0.48 5.42 20.08
CA LYS A 152 1.20 5.37 21.35
C LYS A 152 0.77 6.55 22.19
N THR A 153 0.20 6.28 23.36
CA THR A 153 -0.30 7.28 24.32
C THR A 153 0.70 7.50 25.45
N ASP A 154 0.42 8.44 26.34
CA ASP A 154 1.17 8.70 27.57
C ASP A 154 2.66 9.02 27.35
N LEU A 155 2.97 9.60 26.19
CA LEU A 155 4.33 9.95 25.80
C LEU A 155 4.89 11.04 26.72
N LYS A 156 6.05 10.76 27.29
CA LYS A 156 6.80 11.66 28.16
C LYS A 156 7.86 12.44 27.37
N PRO A 157 8.42 13.53 27.93
CA PRO A 157 9.55 14.22 27.35
C PRO A 157 10.68 13.27 26.97
N GLY A 158 11.32 13.53 25.83
CA GLY A 158 12.32 12.66 25.21
C GLY A 158 11.86 12.12 23.85
N VAL A 159 12.60 11.12 23.36
CA VAL A 159 12.36 10.52 22.04
C VAL A 159 11.53 9.24 22.19
N SER A 160 10.46 9.14 21.43
CA SER A 160 9.66 7.92 21.27
C SER A 160 9.52 7.55 19.82
N ALA A 161 9.51 6.26 19.54
CA ALA A 161 9.35 5.74 18.19
C ALA A 161 8.19 4.74 18.08
N ILE A 162 7.58 4.71 16.89
CA ILE A 162 6.71 3.64 16.40
C ILE A 162 7.36 3.11 15.13
N GLN A 163 7.73 1.83 15.13
CA GLN A 163 8.26 1.15 13.96
C GLN A 163 7.22 0.13 13.50
N TYR A 164 6.97 0.09 12.20
CA TYR A 164 6.13 -0.92 11.58
C TYR A 164 6.81 -1.41 10.29
N ARG A 165 6.65 -2.69 10.03
CA ARG A 165 7.17 -3.36 8.83
C ARG A 165 6.05 -4.17 8.21
N ASP A 166 5.96 -4.08 6.89
CA ASP A 166 5.06 -4.82 6.04
C ASP A 166 3.63 -4.87 6.59
N GLN A 167 3.11 -3.69 6.96
CA GLN A 167 1.72 -3.59 7.37
C GLN A 167 0.81 -3.49 6.16
N GLN A 168 -0.22 -4.33 6.13
CA GLN A 168 -1.09 -4.43 4.98
C GLN A 168 -2.15 -3.34 4.98
N ILE A 169 -2.29 -2.67 3.83
CA ILE A 169 -3.43 -1.86 3.45
C ILE A 169 -4.15 -2.62 2.35
N GLU A 170 -5.39 -3.03 2.61
CA GLU A 170 -6.21 -3.74 1.65
C GLU A 170 -7.52 -2.98 1.40
N LEU A 171 -7.78 -2.68 0.13
CA LEU A 171 -9.04 -2.14 -0.34
C LEU A 171 -9.74 -3.20 -1.16
N GLN A 172 -11.04 -3.36 -0.89
CA GLN A 172 -11.93 -4.17 -1.70
C GLN A 172 -12.98 -3.27 -2.33
N GLY A 173 -13.43 -3.62 -3.54
CA GLY A 173 -14.45 -2.85 -4.25
C GLY A 173 -13.93 -1.57 -4.91
N CYS A 174 -12.62 -1.35 -4.97
CA CYS A 174 -12.03 -0.18 -5.56
C CYS A 174 -11.83 -0.31 -7.08
N GLY A 175 -12.62 0.44 -7.83
CA GLY A 175 -12.52 0.62 -9.27
C GLY A 175 -11.62 1.75 -9.69
N GLY A 176 -10.74 1.48 -10.66
CA GLY A 176 -9.86 2.50 -11.23
C GLY A 176 -8.69 2.83 -10.30
N TYR A 177 -8.34 4.11 -10.22
CA TYR A 177 -7.16 4.58 -9.50
C TYR A 177 -7.40 4.67 -7.99
N ALA A 178 -6.43 4.17 -7.23
CA ALA A 178 -6.35 4.24 -5.79
C ALA A 178 -5.04 4.92 -5.36
N GLN A 179 -5.15 5.77 -4.36
CA GLN A 179 -4.02 6.51 -3.82
C GLN A 179 -3.98 6.41 -2.31
N ALA A 180 -2.78 6.27 -1.76
CA ALA A 180 -2.53 6.34 -0.34
C ALA A 180 -1.56 7.48 -0.02
N ARG A 181 -1.71 8.06 1.17
CA ARG A 181 -0.80 9.04 1.74
C ARG A 181 -0.66 8.80 3.23
N ALA A 182 0.56 8.73 3.71
CA ALA A 182 0.80 8.56 5.13
C ALA A 182 0.47 9.83 5.92
N TYR A 183 -0.05 9.65 7.14
CA TYR A 183 -0.32 10.73 8.09
C TYR A 183 0.22 10.35 9.48
N THR A 184 0.77 11.31 10.20
CA THR A 184 1.11 11.18 11.62
C THR A 184 0.51 12.35 12.35
N VAL A 185 -0.25 12.10 13.41
CA VAL A 185 -0.79 13.11 14.30
C VAL A 185 -0.11 12.97 15.65
N LEU A 186 0.39 14.08 16.17
CA LEU A 186 0.79 14.23 17.56
C LEU A 186 -0.20 15.16 18.26
N GLU A 187 -0.78 14.70 19.35
CA GLU A 187 -1.71 15.43 20.18
C GLU A 187 -1.13 15.55 21.59
N ILE A 188 -0.98 16.78 22.07
CA ILE A 188 -0.45 17.07 23.40
C ILE A 188 -1.58 17.78 24.15
N PRO A 189 -2.23 17.10 25.12
CA PRO A 189 -3.24 17.72 25.96
C PRO A 189 -2.57 18.78 26.87
N GLY A 190 -3.39 19.62 27.52
CA GLY A 190 -2.93 20.69 28.40
C GLY A 190 -3.74 21.97 28.23
N ASN A 191 -3.34 23.03 28.95
CA ASN A 191 -3.98 24.35 28.85
C ASN A 191 -3.95 24.89 27.41
N HIS A 192 -2.90 24.57 26.67
CA HIS A 192 -2.81 24.78 25.23
C HIS A 192 -2.82 23.42 24.54
N TYR A 193 -3.93 23.07 23.90
CA TYR A 193 -4.03 21.85 23.12
C TYR A 193 -3.21 21.96 21.84
N VAL A 194 -2.10 21.23 21.76
CA VAL A 194 -1.22 21.24 20.59
C VAL A 194 -1.50 20.01 19.74
N LYS A 195 -1.99 20.24 18.52
CA LYS A 195 -2.20 19.19 17.52
C LYS A 195 -1.35 19.45 16.29
N ALA A 196 -0.46 18.52 16.00
CA ALA A 196 0.48 18.61 14.89
C ALA A 196 0.30 17.40 13.97
N THR A 197 0.00 17.66 12.70
CA THR A 197 -0.07 16.61 11.67
C THR A 197 1.08 16.75 10.68
N LEU A 198 1.79 15.65 10.45
CA LEU A 198 2.78 15.45 9.39
C LEU A 198 2.15 14.56 8.30
N TYR A 199 2.21 15.02 7.05
CA TYR A 199 1.76 14.27 5.89
C TYR A 199 2.95 13.84 5.04
N GLY A 200 2.91 12.62 4.50
CA GLY A 200 3.90 12.12 3.55
C GLY A 200 3.55 12.46 2.10
N GLN A 201 4.43 12.05 1.19
CA GLN A 201 4.16 12.09 -0.25
C GLN A 201 3.07 11.06 -0.60
N PRO A 202 2.06 11.42 -1.41
CA PRO A 202 1.08 10.45 -1.89
C PRO A 202 1.72 9.47 -2.89
N PHE A 203 1.20 8.24 -2.94
CA PHE A 203 1.60 7.21 -3.89
C PHE A 203 0.38 6.42 -4.38
N SER A 204 0.47 5.92 -5.63
CA SER A 204 -0.57 5.05 -6.18
C SER A 204 -0.44 3.65 -5.59
N ILE A 205 -1.58 3.01 -5.35
CA ILE A 205 -1.67 1.60 -4.96
C ILE A 205 -2.39 0.75 -6.02
N GLY A 206 -2.50 1.28 -7.24
CA GLY A 206 -3.15 0.70 -8.41
C GLY A 206 -4.35 1.48 -8.89
#